data_AF-A0A1B9IKV2-F1
#
_entry.id   AF-A0A1B9IKV2-F1
#
_cell.length_a   1.000
_cell.length_b   1.000
_cell.length_c   1.000
_cell.angle_alpha   90.00
_cell.angle_beta   90.00
_cell.angle_gamma   90.00
#
_symmetry.space_group_name_H-M   'P 1'
#
loop_
_entity.id
_entity.type
_entity.pdbx_description
1 polymer ?
#
loop_
_entity_poly.entity_id
_entity_poly.type
_entity_poly.pdbx_seq_one_letter_code
_entity_poly.pdbx_strand_id
1 'polypeptide(L)'
;MNVCLIDVHAQNGSTEIWLGSHREQTLDDYVAVTSGDVKKTSLERRRQVRPPVHPTLPKGSLVLRDLPLWHAGMHNETDEVRVMLALVYTAEYVKSFSPDEQVYWNNLFRWYKNPLLLWPQSIQTEVEALGAINDTWVEGAFYDDEDGKKEYLAIGFDGNFGTSFEI
;
A
#
# COMPACT_ATOMS: atom_id res chain seq x y z
N MET A 1 -5.59 1.69 2.77
CA MET A 1 -6.17 1.00 3.94
C MET A 1 -5.35 -0.23 4.26
N ASN A 2 -5.03 -0.43 5.53
CA ASN A 2 -4.28 -1.58 6.01
C ASN A 2 -5.09 -2.27 7.12
N VAL A 3 -5.26 -3.59 7.04
CA VAL A 3 -6.00 -4.41 8.00
C VAL A 3 -5.01 -5.24 8.80
N CYS A 4 -5.02 -5.08 10.12
CA CYS A 4 -4.20 -5.85 11.04
C CYS A 4 -4.80 -7.26 11.21
N LEU A 5 -4.10 -8.29 10.74
CA LEU A 5 -4.57 -9.68 10.86
C LEU A 5 -4.08 -10.38 12.14
N ILE A 6 -3.19 -9.72 12.87
CA ILE A 6 -2.71 -10.06 14.22
C ILE A 6 -2.64 -8.78 15.06
N ASP A 7 -2.36 -8.92 16.37
CA ASP A 7 -2.01 -7.76 17.20
C ASP A 7 -0.69 -7.15 16.69
N VAL A 8 -0.63 -5.83 16.63
CA VAL A 8 0.51 -5.07 16.09
C VAL A 8 1.08 -4.19 17.18
N HIS A 9 2.40 -4.21 17.36
CA HIS A 9 3.14 -3.40 18.31
C HIS A 9 4.58 -3.18 17.82
N ALA A 10 5.32 -2.27 18.45
CA ALA A 10 6.65 -1.88 17.97
C ALA A 10 7.60 -3.09 17.78
N GLN A 11 7.63 -4.03 18.72
CA GLN A 11 8.52 -5.21 18.66
C GLN A 11 8.20 -6.17 17.50
N ASN A 12 6.94 -6.27 17.05
CA ASN A 12 6.57 -7.20 15.97
C ASN A 12 6.53 -6.56 14.58
N GLY A 13 7.23 -5.45 14.39
CA GLY A 13 7.30 -4.75 13.11
C GLY A 13 6.06 -3.90 12.81
N SER A 14 5.55 -3.19 13.82
CA SER A 14 4.54 -2.15 13.57
C SER A 14 5.06 -1.14 12.54
N THR A 15 4.18 -0.73 11.62
CA THR A 15 4.55 0.25 10.60
C THR A 15 4.81 1.58 11.28
N GLU A 16 5.99 2.16 11.04
CA GLU A 16 6.30 3.52 11.45
C GLU A 16 5.48 4.50 10.61
N ILE A 17 4.79 5.45 11.25
CA ILE A 17 3.91 6.41 10.57
C ILE A 17 4.33 7.84 10.90
N TRP A 18 4.51 8.66 9.86
CA TRP A 18 4.88 10.07 9.98
C TRP A 18 3.65 10.96 9.82
N LEU A 19 2.91 11.13 10.91
CA LEU A 19 1.61 11.83 10.89
C LEU A 19 1.73 13.24 10.29
N GLY A 20 0.89 13.54 9.30
CA GLY A 20 0.80 14.85 8.64
C GLY A 20 1.77 15.08 7.46
N SER A 21 2.72 14.17 7.21
CA SER A 21 3.66 14.32 6.07
C SER A 21 2.95 14.37 4.71
N HIS A 22 1.80 13.71 4.59
CA HIS A 22 0.99 13.71 3.37
C HIS A 22 0.62 15.12 2.86
N ARG A 23 0.55 16.13 3.74
CA ARG A 23 0.11 17.50 3.42
C ARG A 23 1.23 18.45 3.00
N GLU A 24 2.46 18.16 3.41
CA GLU A 24 3.58 19.12 3.35
C GLU A 24 4.74 18.65 2.45
N GLN A 25 4.64 17.44 1.93
CA GLN A 25 5.69 16.86 1.11
C GLN A 25 5.76 17.48 -0.29
N THR A 26 6.96 17.49 -0.86
CA THR A 26 7.22 17.82 -2.26
C THR A 26 8.10 16.75 -2.92
N LEU A 27 8.26 16.82 -4.25
CA LEU A 27 9.20 15.93 -4.96
C LEU A 27 10.64 16.06 -4.46
N ASP A 28 11.02 17.23 -3.91
CA ASP A 28 12.35 17.46 -3.37
C ASP A 28 12.62 16.72 -2.06
N ASP A 29 11.58 16.21 -1.38
CA ASP A 29 11.76 15.42 -0.18
C ASP A 29 12.26 14.00 -0.46
N TYR A 30 12.26 13.55 -1.72
CA TYR A 30 12.57 12.17 -2.11
C TYR A 30 13.98 12.02 -2.68
N VAL A 31 14.67 10.92 -2.33
CA VAL A 31 16.04 10.60 -2.79
C VAL A 31 16.09 10.56 -4.32
N ALA A 32 15.11 9.89 -4.91
CA ALA A 32 14.77 10.01 -6.31
C ALA A 32 13.25 10.03 -6.42
N VAL A 33 12.71 10.74 -7.42
CA VAL A 33 11.28 10.62 -7.81
C VAL A 33 10.92 9.16 -8.04
N THR A 34 11.94 8.37 -8.39
CA THR A 34 11.81 6.94 -8.46
C THR A 34 11.78 6.25 -7.09
N SER A 35 12.82 6.13 -6.30
CA SER A 35 12.82 5.12 -5.21
C SER A 35 11.68 5.13 -4.16
N GLY A 36 10.95 6.24 -3.97
CA GLY A 36 9.93 6.38 -2.91
C GLY A 36 10.53 6.64 -1.54
N ASP A 37 11.86 6.67 -1.43
CA ASP A 37 12.58 6.95 -0.19
C ASP A 37 12.62 8.44 0.10
N VAL A 38 12.33 8.80 1.34
CA VAL A 38 12.44 10.17 1.82
C VAL A 38 13.88 10.46 2.23
N LYS A 39 14.42 11.61 1.80
CA LYS A 39 15.76 12.08 2.19
C LYS A 39 15.88 12.17 3.70
N LYS A 40 17.02 11.75 4.24
CA LYS A 40 17.34 11.88 5.68
C LYS A 40 17.15 13.31 6.20
N THR A 41 17.55 14.32 5.42
CA THR A 41 17.39 15.73 5.78
C THR A 41 15.92 16.14 5.90
N SER A 42 15.04 15.58 5.07
CA SER A 42 13.59 15.82 5.14
C SER A 42 12.94 15.10 6.32
N LEU A 43 13.37 13.87 6.63
CA LEU A 43 12.97 13.16 7.84
C LEU A 43 13.36 13.93 9.11
N GLU A 44 14.60 14.43 9.19
CA GLU A 44 15.06 15.18 10.36
C GLU A 44 14.33 16.52 10.51
N ARG A 45 14.05 17.23 9.42
CA ARG A 45 13.20 18.43 9.43
C ARG A 45 11.82 18.11 9.98
N ARG A 46 11.20 17.02 9.51
CA ARG A 46 9.87 16.61 9.98
C ARG A 46 9.90 16.22 11.45
N ARG A 47 10.96 15.56 11.92
CA ARG A 47 11.12 15.14 13.33
C ARG A 47 11.06 16.33 14.30
N GLN A 48 11.56 17.50 13.89
CA GLN A 48 11.47 18.75 14.69
C GLN A 48 10.03 19.28 14.83
N VAL A 49 9.16 19.00 13.86
CA VAL A 49 7.74 19.41 13.89
C VAL A 49 6.90 18.34 14.58
N ARG A 50 7.03 17.09 14.12
CA ARG A 50 6.33 15.93 14.66
C ARG A 50 7.11 14.65 14.34
N PRO A 51 7.68 13.96 15.35
CA PRO A 51 8.37 12.70 15.15
C PRO A 51 7.41 11.59 14.69
N PRO A 52 7.93 10.49 14.12
CA PRO A 52 7.11 9.35 13.76
C PRO A 52 6.49 8.66 14.98
N VAL A 53 5.44 7.90 14.73
CA VAL A 53 4.78 7.05 15.74
C VAL A 53 4.75 5.60 15.29
N HIS A 54 4.77 4.70 16.28
CA HIS A 54 4.64 3.26 16.10
C HIS A 54 3.34 2.82 16.78
N PRO A 55 2.23 2.69 16.04
CA PRO A 55 0.94 2.41 16.66
C PRO A 55 0.93 0.99 17.24
N THR A 56 0.27 0.84 18.39
CA THR A 56 -0.10 -0.46 18.96
C THR A 56 -1.57 -0.68 18.69
N LEU A 57 -1.91 -1.73 17.94
CA LEU A 57 -3.25 -1.96 17.40
C LEU A 57 -3.65 -3.43 17.60
N PRO A 58 -4.85 -3.72 18.13
CA PRO A 58 -5.33 -5.09 18.21
C PRO A 58 -5.65 -5.67 16.83
N LYS A 59 -5.65 -7.00 16.73
CA LYS A 59 -6.15 -7.74 15.56
C LYS A 59 -7.54 -7.25 15.15
N GLY A 60 -7.75 -7.09 13.85
CA GLY A 60 -8.97 -6.56 13.26
C GLY A 60 -8.99 -5.03 13.13
N SER A 61 -7.99 -4.32 13.66
CA SER A 61 -7.87 -2.88 13.46
C SER A 61 -7.68 -2.50 12.00
N LEU A 62 -8.25 -1.36 11.62
CA LEU A 62 -8.13 -0.77 10.30
C LEU A 62 -7.32 0.53 10.39
N VAL A 63 -6.26 0.63 9.58
CA VAL A 63 -5.50 1.87 9.39
C VAL A 63 -5.87 2.46 8.03
N LEU A 64 -6.68 3.52 8.06
CA LEU A 64 -6.93 4.35 6.89
C LEU A 64 -5.89 5.46 6.83
N ARG A 65 -5.18 5.55 5.71
CA ARG A 65 -4.14 6.55 5.47
C ARG A 65 -4.16 7.02 4.03
N ASP A 66 -3.75 8.26 3.84
CA ASP A 66 -3.44 8.78 2.52
C ASP A 66 -2.26 8.00 1.91
N LEU A 67 -2.26 7.85 0.59
CA LEU A 67 -1.25 7.07 -0.13
C LEU A 67 0.17 7.61 0.10
N PRO A 68 0.44 8.94 -0.01
CA PRO A 68 1.78 9.46 0.06
C PRO A 68 2.18 9.82 1.50
N LEU A 69 1.41 9.39 2.51
CA LEU A 69 1.82 9.49 3.91
C LEU A 69 3.12 8.71 4.09
N TRP A 70 4.20 9.37 4.53
CA TRP A 70 5.46 8.69 4.78
C TRP A 70 5.30 7.62 5.86
N HIS A 71 5.84 6.45 5.59
CA HIS A 71 5.80 5.29 6.47
C HIS A 71 6.96 4.35 6.19
N ALA A 72 7.31 3.52 7.15
CA ALA A 72 8.34 2.51 6.99
C ALA A 72 7.90 1.17 7.61
N GLY A 73 8.22 0.06 6.94
CA GLY A 73 8.18 -1.26 7.55
C GLY A 73 9.33 -1.37 8.56
N MET A 74 9.03 -1.76 9.79
CA MET A 74 10.03 -1.88 10.85
C MET A 74 10.41 -3.33 11.06
N HIS A 75 11.60 -3.55 11.62
CA HIS A 75 12.09 -4.89 11.93
C HIS A 75 11.12 -5.61 12.89
N ASN A 76 10.85 -6.88 12.60
CA ASN A 76 10.09 -7.77 13.48
C ASN A 76 11.09 -8.58 14.31
N GLU A 77 11.14 -8.30 15.61
CA GLU A 77 12.04 -8.93 16.58
C GLU A 77 11.45 -10.21 17.20
N THR A 78 10.24 -10.60 16.78
CA THR A 78 9.53 -11.78 17.29
C THR A 78 9.67 -12.98 16.36
N ASP A 79 9.43 -14.17 16.88
CA ASP A 79 9.42 -15.41 16.10
C ASP A 79 8.14 -15.61 15.27
N GLU A 80 7.15 -14.73 15.42
CA GLU A 80 5.86 -14.81 14.72
C GLU A 80 5.85 -13.98 13.44
N VAL A 81 5.31 -14.55 12.36
CA VAL A 81 5.15 -13.83 11.09
C VAL A 81 4.04 -12.79 11.19
N ARG A 82 4.37 -11.51 11.01
CA ARG A 82 3.41 -10.40 11.05
C ARG A 82 2.73 -10.16 9.69
N VAL A 83 1.52 -10.70 9.53
CA VAL A 83 0.70 -10.53 8.33
C VAL A 83 -0.23 -9.32 8.39
N MET A 84 -0.46 -8.68 7.24
CA MET A 84 -1.35 -7.53 7.06
C MET A 84 -1.98 -7.60 5.67
N LEU A 85 -3.27 -7.27 5.57
CA LEU A 85 -3.94 -7.09 4.28
C LEU A 85 -3.91 -5.60 3.91
N ALA A 86 -3.46 -5.27 2.70
CA ALA A 86 -3.41 -3.91 2.20
C ALA A 86 -4.41 -3.73 1.03
N LEU A 87 -5.21 -2.69 1.11
CA LEU A 87 -6.19 -2.28 0.10
C LEU A 87 -5.95 -0.81 -0.24
N VAL A 88 -5.85 -0.47 -1.52
CA VAL A 88 -5.71 0.92 -1.97
C VAL A 88 -7.00 1.33 -2.65
N TYR A 89 -7.61 2.42 -2.18
CA TYR A 89 -8.78 3.02 -2.80
C TYR A 89 -8.33 4.23 -3.61
N THR A 90 -8.79 4.32 -4.85
CA THR A 90 -8.56 5.46 -5.75
C THR A 90 -9.91 5.97 -6.25
N ALA A 91 -10.01 7.28 -6.47
CA ALA A 91 -11.20 7.86 -7.08
C ALA A 91 -11.19 7.62 -8.60
N GLU A 92 -12.35 7.43 -9.20
CA GLU A 92 -12.47 7.12 -10.64
C GLU A 92 -11.79 8.14 -11.54
N TYR A 93 -12.02 9.42 -11.25
CA TYR A 93 -11.52 10.53 -12.05
C TYR A 93 -9.99 10.58 -12.10
N VAL A 94 -9.29 9.88 -11.19
CA VAL A 94 -7.83 9.75 -11.25
C VAL A 94 -7.38 9.08 -12.55
N LYS A 95 -8.23 8.26 -13.16
CA LYS A 95 -8.00 7.63 -14.48
C LYS A 95 -8.29 8.57 -15.65
N SER A 96 -9.10 9.60 -15.41
CA SER A 96 -9.55 10.55 -16.43
C SER A 96 -8.66 11.79 -16.52
N PHE A 97 -7.60 11.86 -15.72
CA PHE A 97 -6.64 12.96 -15.78
C PHE A 97 -6.00 13.07 -17.16
N SER A 98 -5.69 14.30 -17.56
CA SER A 98 -5.01 14.59 -18.82
C SER A 98 -3.63 13.91 -18.87
N PRO A 99 -3.02 13.70 -20.05
CA PRO A 99 -1.70 13.07 -20.15
C PRO A 99 -0.63 13.73 -19.28
N ASP A 100 -0.66 15.07 -19.14
CA ASP A 100 0.28 15.82 -18.30
C ASP A 100 0.03 15.62 -16.80
N GLU A 101 -1.23 15.53 -16.37
CA GLU A 101 -1.61 15.19 -15.00
C GLU A 101 -1.35 13.71 -14.68
N GLN A 102 -1.51 12.83 -15.68
CA GLN A 102 -1.14 11.42 -15.58
C GLN A 102 0.36 11.25 -15.36
N VAL A 103 1.24 12.16 -15.81
CA VAL A 103 2.68 12.07 -15.49
C VAL A 103 2.91 12.10 -13.97
N TYR A 104 2.21 12.97 -13.23
CA TYR A 104 2.31 13.03 -11.76
C TYR A 104 1.84 11.71 -11.13
N TRP A 105 0.67 11.22 -11.54
CA TRP A 105 0.10 9.97 -11.02
C TRP A 105 0.93 8.75 -11.42
N ASN A 106 1.39 8.66 -12.67
CA ASN A 106 2.24 7.58 -13.17
C ASN A 106 3.60 7.58 -12.48
N ASN A 107 4.12 8.72 -12.03
CA ASN A 107 5.34 8.80 -11.23
C ASN A 107 5.11 8.39 -9.77
N LEU A 108 4.00 8.80 -9.16
CA LEU A 108 3.58 8.37 -7.81
C LEU A 108 3.28 6.87 -7.74
N PHE A 109 2.67 6.33 -8.80
CA PHE A 109 2.31 4.93 -8.92
C PHE A 109 3.37 4.12 -9.69
N ARG A 110 4.55 4.66 -10.00
CA ARG A 110 5.56 3.89 -10.76
C ARG A 110 6.13 2.71 -9.96
N TRP A 111 6.18 2.84 -8.62
CA TRP A 111 6.43 1.76 -7.64
C TRP A 111 5.26 0.79 -7.57
N TYR A 112 4.05 1.34 -7.76
CA TYR A 112 2.78 0.65 -7.78
C TYR A 112 2.48 0.19 -9.20
N LYS A 113 3.33 -0.69 -9.74
CA LYS A 113 2.94 -1.49 -10.91
C LYS A 113 1.70 -2.26 -10.48
N ASN A 114 0.52 -1.78 -10.87
CA ASN A 114 -0.73 -2.44 -10.62
C ASN A 114 -0.96 -3.36 -11.84
N PRO A 115 -0.42 -4.60 -11.89
CA PRO A 115 -0.99 -5.55 -12.81
C PRO A 115 -2.47 -5.61 -12.45
N LEU A 116 -3.35 -5.51 -13.44
CA LEU A 116 -4.79 -5.70 -13.23
C LEU A 116 -4.97 -6.92 -12.32
N LEU A 117 -5.60 -6.71 -11.17
CA LEU A 117 -5.84 -7.81 -10.23
C LEU A 117 -6.62 -8.88 -10.98
N LEU A 118 -6.11 -10.11 -10.94
CA LEU A 118 -6.78 -11.25 -11.54
C LEU A 118 -7.67 -11.88 -10.49
N TRP A 119 -8.97 -11.92 -10.75
CA TRP A 119 -9.98 -12.46 -9.86
C TRP A 119 -10.56 -13.76 -10.42
N PRO A 120 -10.86 -14.77 -9.59
CA PRO A 120 -11.51 -15.98 -10.08
C PRO A 120 -12.93 -15.68 -10.54
N GLN A 121 -13.36 -16.31 -11.64
CA GLN A 121 -14.70 -16.16 -12.21
C GLN A 121 -15.81 -16.48 -11.19
N SER A 122 -15.58 -17.43 -10.29
CA SER A 122 -16.54 -17.83 -9.24
C SER A 122 -16.99 -16.72 -8.29
N ILE A 123 -16.23 -15.64 -8.12
CA ILE A 123 -16.60 -14.52 -7.22
C ILE A 123 -17.08 -13.27 -7.97
N GLN A 124 -17.22 -13.34 -9.30
CA GLN A 124 -17.57 -12.17 -10.11
C GLN A 124 -18.90 -11.56 -9.69
N THR A 125 -19.91 -12.40 -9.43
CA THR A 125 -21.25 -11.93 -9.04
C THR A 125 -21.20 -11.12 -7.75
N GLU A 126 -20.44 -11.59 -6.75
CA GLU A 126 -20.25 -10.90 -5.47
C GLU A 126 -19.48 -9.59 -5.63
N VAL A 127 -18.41 -9.59 -6.44
CA VAL A 127 -17.62 -8.39 -6.73
C VAL A 127 -18.45 -7.33 -7.45
N GLU A 128 -19.27 -7.72 -8.43
CA GLU A 128 -20.17 -6.82 -9.14
C GLU A 128 -21.28 -6.29 -8.20
N ALA A 129 -21.79 -7.13 -7.30
CA ALA A 129 -22.78 -6.72 -6.31
C ALA A 129 -22.25 -5.67 -5.32
N LEU A 130 -20.95 -5.63 -5.03
CA LEU A 130 -20.35 -4.58 -4.20
C LEU A 130 -20.55 -3.19 -4.81
N GLY A 131 -20.48 -3.07 -6.13
CA GLY A 131 -20.73 -1.81 -6.84
C GLY A 131 -22.10 -1.20 -6.55
N ALA A 132 -23.11 -2.05 -6.37
CA ALA A 132 -24.47 -1.61 -6.08
C ALA A 132 -24.67 -1.07 -4.65
N ILE A 133 -23.77 -1.39 -3.71
CA ILE A 133 -23.94 -1.04 -2.28
C ILE A 133 -23.44 0.37 -1.99
N ASN A 134 -22.30 0.76 -2.56
CA ASN A 134 -21.59 1.98 -2.16
C ASN A 134 -20.86 2.69 -3.32
N ASP A 135 -21.29 2.45 -4.57
CA ASP A 135 -20.67 3.03 -5.76
C ASP A 135 -19.14 2.80 -5.79
N THR A 136 -18.71 1.62 -5.33
CA THR A 136 -17.30 1.21 -5.29
C THR A 136 -17.14 -0.04 -6.16
N TRP A 137 -16.29 0.05 -7.17
CA TRP A 137 -15.89 -1.12 -7.96
C TRP A 137 -14.50 -1.58 -7.55
N VAL A 138 -14.27 -2.88 -7.72
CA VAL A 138 -12.95 -3.47 -7.65
C VAL A 138 -12.41 -3.55 -9.07
N GLU A 139 -11.26 -2.94 -9.32
CA GLU A 139 -10.62 -3.03 -10.64
C GLU A 139 -9.87 -4.35 -10.80
N GLY A 140 -10.04 -4.99 -11.95
CA GLY A 140 -9.37 -6.24 -12.28
C GLY A 140 -9.98 -6.92 -13.49
N ALA A 141 -9.37 -8.03 -13.90
CA ALA A 141 -9.91 -8.94 -14.90
C ALA A 141 -10.25 -10.27 -14.25
N PHE A 142 -11.30 -10.94 -14.74
CA PHE A 142 -11.67 -12.27 -14.27
C PHE A 142 -10.96 -13.35 -15.09
N TYR A 143 -10.57 -14.44 -14.44
CA TYR A 143 -10.02 -15.63 -15.09
C TYR A 143 -10.90 -16.84 -14.81
N ASP A 144 -11.02 -17.71 -15.81
CA ASP A 144 -11.76 -18.97 -15.72
C ASP A 144 -11.08 -19.93 -14.73
N ASP A 145 -11.85 -20.43 -13.77
CA ASP A 145 -11.39 -21.31 -12.70
C ASP A 145 -11.76 -22.80 -12.91
N GLU A 146 -12.37 -23.17 -14.05
CA GLU A 146 -12.80 -24.54 -14.34
C GLU A 146 -11.64 -25.58 -14.34
N ASP A 147 -10.41 -25.18 -14.65
CA ASP A 147 -9.22 -26.07 -14.63
C ASP A 147 -8.41 -26.00 -13.32
N GLY A 148 -8.94 -25.34 -12.28
CA GLY A 148 -8.49 -25.55 -10.90
C GLY A 148 -6.99 -25.39 -10.66
N LYS A 149 -6.34 -24.31 -11.13
CA LYS A 149 -5.05 -23.87 -10.58
C LYS A 149 -4.89 -22.36 -10.69
N LYS A 150 -5.09 -21.67 -9.57
CA LYS A 150 -3.99 -21.31 -8.67
C LYS A 150 -4.55 -21.38 -7.25
N GLU A 151 -4.15 -22.40 -6.48
CA GLU A 151 -4.07 -22.20 -5.04
C GLU A 151 -3.35 -20.87 -4.85
N TYR A 152 -4.02 -19.83 -4.35
CA TYR A 152 -3.33 -18.56 -4.06
C TYR A 152 -2.16 -18.80 -3.09
N LEU A 153 -2.21 -19.91 -2.34
CA LEU A 153 -1.14 -20.47 -1.50
C LEU A 153 0.02 -21.09 -2.30
N ALA A 154 -0.18 -21.52 -3.53
CA ALA A 154 0.85 -22.02 -4.45
C ALA A 154 1.50 -20.90 -5.29
N ILE A 155 1.03 -19.66 -5.15
CA ILE A 155 1.75 -18.49 -5.64
C ILE A 155 2.98 -18.36 -4.74
N GLY A 156 4.15 -18.71 -5.29
CA GLY A 156 5.41 -18.45 -4.60
C GLY A 156 5.47 -16.99 -4.20
N PHE A 157 5.82 -16.71 -2.95
CA PHE A 157 6.00 -15.36 -2.47
C PHE A 157 7.08 -14.66 -3.31
N ASP A 158 6.68 -13.80 -4.23
CA ASP A 158 7.61 -12.94 -4.96
C ASP A 158 7.91 -11.74 -4.06
N GLY A 159 8.99 -11.86 -3.28
CA GLY A 159 9.49 -10.83 -2.39
C GLY A 159 10.14 -9.66 -3.13
N ASN A 160 9.48 -9.14 -4.16
CA ASN A 160 9.88 -7.95 -4.90
C ASN A 160 9.60 -6.70 -4.07
N PHE A 161 10.13 -6.69 -2.85
CA PHE A 161 10.23 -5.48 -2.04
C PHE A 161 11.22 -4.59 -2.77
N GLY A 162 10.76 -3.44 -3.26
CA GLY A 162 11.65 -2.41 -3.78
C GLY A 162 12.56 -1.91 -2.65
N THR A 163 13.65 -2.63 -2.39
CA THR A 163 14.72 -2.16 -1.51
C THR A 163 15.73 -1.44 -2.40
N SER A 164 15.76 -0.13 -2.30
CA SER A 164 16.70 0.79 -2.95
C SER A 164 18.11 0.76 -2.32
N PHE A 165 18.53 -0.38 -1.78
CA PHE A 165 19.90 -0.56 -1.28
C PHE A 165 20.73 -1.30 -2.32
N GLU A 166 21.28 -0.54 -3.28
CA GLU A 166 22.60 -0.89 -3.81
C GLU A 166 23.63 -0.35 -2.81
N ILE A 167 24.44 -1.26 -2.26
CA ILE A 167 25.62 -0.95 -1.43
C ILE A 167 26.75 -0.50 -2.34
#